data_AF-A0A847QGF8-F1
#
_entry.id   AF-A0A847QGF8-F1
#
_cell.length_a   1.000
_cell.length_b   1.000
_cell.length_c   1.000
_cell.angle_alpha   90.00
_cell.angle_beta   90.00
_cell.angle_gamma   90.00
#
_symmetry.space_group_name_H-M   'P 1'
#
loop_
_entity.id
_entity.type
_entity.pdbx_description
1 polymer ?
#
loop_
_entity_poly.entity_id
_entity_poly.type
_entity_poly.pdbx_seq_one_letter_code
_entity_poly.pdbx_strand_id
1 'polypeptide(L)' 'MWQNDEDMDYMDSGEMAMGQSMASETCMPMMLAHAYVPWQFYDNAFCPQEALVKGTLFPELWGVYPIPD' A
#
# COMPACT_ATOMS: atom_id res chain seq x y z
N MET A 1 49.22 -40.53 -21.02
CA MET A 1 49.92 -39.44 -20.31
C MET A 1 48.92 -38.30 -20.26
N TRP A 2 48.32 -37.93 -19.14
CA TRP A 2 48.75 -37.83 -17.73
C TRP A 2 47.57 -38.34 -16.84
N GLN A 3 47.68 -39.23 -15.85
CA GLN A 3 48.29 -39.09 -14.50
C GLN A 3 47.92 -37.72 -13.89
N ASN A 4 47.15 -37.56 -12.81
CA ASN A 4 47.00 -38.33 -11.58
C ASN A 4 45.67 -38.01 -10.88
N ASP A 5 45.27 -38.93 -10.01
CA ASP A 5 44.28 -38.79 -8.94
C ASP A 5 44.80 -37.83 -7.85
N GLU A 6 44.29 -36.61 -7.75
CA GLU A 6 44.50 -35.77 -6.55
C GLU A 6 43.23 -34.94 -6.28
N ASP A 7 42.50 -35.41 -5.26
CA ASP A 7 41.69 -34.61 -4.33
C ASP A 7 40.75 -33.56 -4.93
N MET A 8 39.46 -33.92 -5.07
CA MET A 8 38.44 -32.90 -4.90
C MET A 8 37.37 -33.38 -3.92
N ASP A 9 37.50 -32.78 -2.75
CA ASP A 9 36.83 -33.05 -1.49
C ASP A 9 35.31 -33.25 -1.59
N TYR A 10 34.89 -34.25 -0.83
CA TYR A 10 33.54 -34.42 -0.32
C TYR A 10 33.18 -33.19 0.54
N MET A 11 32.59 -32.16 -0.07
CA MET A 11 31.92 -31.09 0.68
C MET A 11 30.45 -31.47 0.88
N ASP A 12 30.27 -32.12 2.01
CA ASP A 12 29.05 -32.22 2.80
C ASP A 12 28.39 -30.84 3.05
N SER A 13 27.10 -30.90 3.31
CA SER A 13 26.30 -29.89 4.04
C SER A 13 26.29 -28.44 3.50
N GLY A 14 25.45 -28.22 2.50
CA GLY A 14 24.95 -26.89 2.14
C GLY A 14 23.46 -26.93 1.85
N GLU A 15 22.65 -27.02 2.90
CA GLU A 15 21.21 -26.78 2.90
C GLU A 15 20.89 -25.63 1.94
N MET A 16 20.18 -25.91 0.84
CA MET A 16 19.77 -24.90 -0.12
C MET A 16 18.77 -24.00 0.59
N ALA A 17 19.28 -22.92 1.18
CA ALA A 17 18.51 -21.91 1.88
C ALA A 17 17.36 -21.53 0.97
N MET A 18 16.17 -22.01 1.35
CA MET A 18 14.92 -21.75 0.67
C MET A 18 14.85 -20.24 0.54
N GLY A 19 14.91 -19.76 -0.71
CA GLY A 19 14.88 -18.34 -1.02
C GLY A 19 13.75 -17.71 -0.22
N GLN A 20 14.13 -16.92 0.78
CA GLN A 20 13.20 -16.26 1.68
C GLN A 20 12.27 -15.45 0.80
N SER A 21 11.02 -15.87 0.74
CA SER A 21 9.97 -15.13 0.07
C SER A 21 9.91 -13.76 0.73
N MET A 22 10.35 -12.73 0.01
CA MET A 22 10.19 -11.32 0.37
C MET A 22 8.73 -10.91 0.19
N ALA A 23 7.84 -11.60 0.90
CA ALA A 23 6.41 -11.31 0.95
C ALA A 23 5.88 -11.68 2.34
N SER A 24 6.50 -11.09 3.36
CA SER A 24 5.89 -10.96 4.68
C SER A 24 6.01 -9.53 5.15
N GLU A 25 5.68 -8.58 4.28
CA GLU A 25 5.06 -7.36 4.80
C GLU A 25 3.62 -7.72 5.09
N THR A 26 3.30 -7.73 6.37
CA THR A 26 1.97 -7.95 6.94
C THR A 26 0.88 -7.47 5.98
N CYS A 27 0.04 -8.39 5.50
CA CYS A 27 -1.24 -8.07 4.90
C CYS A 27 -2.12 -7.46 6.01
N MET A 28 -1.87 -6.20 6.32
CA MET A 28 -2.75 -5.44 7.21
C MET A 28 -4.09 -5.36 6.46
N PRO A 29 -5.22 -5.69 7.09
CA PRO A 29 -6.52 -5.47 6.47
C PRO A 29 -6.67 -3.97 6.22
N MET A 30 -6.45 -3.54 4.97
CA MET A 30 -6.66 -2.16 4.59
C MET A 30 -8.15 -1.88 4.67
N MET A 31 -8.52 -0.87 5.45
CA MET A 31 -9.89 -0.40 5.49
C MET A 31 -10.20 0.24 4.14
N LEU A 32 -11.22 -0.29 3.45
CA LEU A 32 -11.68 0.31 2.20
C LEU A 32 -12.30 1.67 2.50
N ALA A 33 -12.20 2.60 1.55
CA ALA A 33 -12.84 3.89 1.66
C ALA A 33 -14.36 3.70 1.79
N HIS A 34 -14.93 3.98 2.97
CA HIS A 34 -16.37 3.91 3.23
C HIS A 34 -17.08 5.26 3.01
N ALA A 35 -16.34 6.28 2.58
CA ALA A 35 -16.89 7.60 2.28
C ALA A 35 -17.62 7.57 0.93
N TYR A 36 -18.92 7.27 0.95
CA TYR A 36 -19.78 7.44 -0.20
C TYR A 36 -20.06 8.91 -0.42
N VAL A 37 -19.77 9.42 -1.62
CA VAL A 37 -20.19 10.78 -2.01
C VAL A 37 -21.71 10.75 -2.23
N PRO A 38 -22.51 11.47 -1.42
CA PRO A 38 -23.95 11.55 -1.62
C PRO A 38 -24.27 12.22 -2.97
N TRP A 39 -25.48 12.00 -3.49
CA TRP A 39 -25.94 12.75 -4.65
C TRP A 39 -26.02 14.23 -4.33
N GLN A 40 -25.38 15.06 -5.17
CA GLN A 40 -25.24 16.49 -4.92
C GLN A 40 -26.09 17.29 -5.90
N PHE A 41 -26.75 18.32 -5.38
CA PHE A 41 -27.47 19.30 -6.19
C PHE A 41 -26.65 20.58 -6.26
N TYR A 42 -26.65 21.21 -7.43
CA TYR A 42 -25.95 22.49 -7.61
C TYR A 42 -26.89 23.67 -7.28
N ASP A 43 -27.49 23.62 -6.10
CA ASP A 43 -28.40 24.64 -5.57
C ASP A 43 -27.71 25.55 -4.54
N ASN A 44 -26.78 24.99 -3.77
CA ASN A 44 -26.01 25.68 -2.76
C ASN A 44 -24.52 25.33 -2.89
N ALA A 45 -23.67 26.34 -3.07
CA ALA A 45 -22.23 26.15 -3.22
C ALA A 45 -21.47 27.26 -2.48
N PHE A 46 -20.30 26.92 -1.94
CA PHE A 46 -19.36 27.92 -1.44
C PHE A 46 -18.89 28.83 -2.58
N CYS A 47 -18.56 30.08 -2.26
CA CYS A 47 -17.91 30.94 -3.23
C CYS A 47 -16.51 30.38 -3.58
N PRO A 48 -15.94 30.70 -4.76
CA PRO A 48 -14.70 30.07 -5.23
C PRO A 48 -13.53 30.16 -4.23
N GLN A 49 -13.41 31.29 -3.53
CA GLN A 49 -12.37 31.48 -2.53
C GLN A 49 -12.52 30.53 -1.34
N GLU A 50 -13.74 30.35 -0.83
CA GLU A 50 -14.02 29.45 0.28
C GLU A 50 -13.90 27.98 -0.12
N ALA A 51 -14.40 27.64 -1.31
CA ALA A 51 -14.34 26.29 -1.85
C ALA A 51 -12.89 25.82 -2.02
N LEU A 52 -11.99 26.73 -2.44
CA LEU A 52 -10.56 26.44 -2.56
C LEU A 52 -9.93 26.11 -1.20
N VAL A 53 -10.27 26.86 -0.15
CA VAL A 53 -9.76 26.61 1.21
C VAL A 53 -10.31 25.29 1.76
N LYS A 54 -11.58 24.98 1.47
CA LYS A 54 -12.27 23.79 1.98
C LYS A 54 -12.05 22.52 1.13
N GLY A 55 -11.49 22.64 -0.07
CA GLY A 55 -11.32 21.50 -0.98
C GLY A 55 -12.65 20.90 -1.48
N THR A 56 -13.77 21.59 -1.31
CA THR A 56 -15.09 21.20 -1.81
C THR A 56 -15.92 22.43 -2.15
N LEU A 57 -16.69 22.36 -3.25
CA LEU A 57 -17.71 23.36 -3.57
C LEU A 57 -18.96 23.21 -2.71
N PHE A 58 -19.19 22.00 -2.21
CA PHE A 58 -20.44 21.58 -1.64
C PHE A 58 -20.39 21.67 -0.11
N PRO A 59 -21.22 22.52 0.51
CA PRO A 59 -21.23 22.71 1.96
C PRO A 59 -21.46 21.43 2.75
N GLU A 60 -22.28 20.53 2.23
CA GLU A 60 -22.63 19.26 2.85
C GLU A 60 -21.49 18.25 2.87
N LEU A 61 -20.38 18.47 2.16
CA LEU A 61 -19.19 17.58 2.21
C LEU A 61 -18.12 18.06 3.20
N TRP A 62 -18.21 19.30 3.68
CA TRP A 62 -17.17 19.86 4.53
C TRP A 62 -17.24 19.32 5.96
N GLY A 63 -16.22 18.56 6.38
CA GLY A 63 -16.09 18.04 7.75
C GLY A 63 -16.93 16.82 8.09
N VAL A 64 -17.49 16.13 7.08
CA VAL A 64 -18.39 14.97 7.30
C VAL A 64 -17.65 13.69 7.65
N TYR A 65 -16.43 13.51 7.14
CA TYR A 65 -15.65 12.30 7.40
C TYR A 65 -14.61 12.56 8.48
N PRO A 66 -14.59 11.75 9.56
CA PRO A 66 -13.53 11.83 10.55
C PRO A 66 -12.20 11.50 9.87
N ILE A 67 -11.17 12.29 10.18
CA ILE A 67 -9.79 11.98 9.79
C ILE A 67 -9.32 10.87 10.75
N PRO A 68 -8.89 9.70 10.24
CA PRO A 68 -8.30 8.65 11.09
C PRO A 68 -7.05 9.18 11.82
N ASP A 69 -6.82 8.73 13.06
CA ASP A 69 -5.63 9.05 13.87
C ASP A 69 -4.31 8.57 13.23
#